data_AF-A0A077Q1B6-F1
#
_entry.id   AF-A0A077Q1B6-F1
#
_cell.length_a   1.000
_cell.length_b   1.000
_cell.length_c   1.000
_cell.angle_alpha   90.00
_cell.angle_beta   90.00
_cell.angle_gamma   90.00
#
_symmetry.space_group_name_H-M   'P 1'
#
loop_
_entity.id
_entity.type
_entity.pdbx_description
1 polymer ?
#
loop_
_entity_poly.entity_id
_entity_poly.type
_entity_poly.pdbx_seq_one_letter_code
_entity_poly.pdbx_strand_id
1 'polypeptide(L)' 'MSTAREKIAICQDAVDLGIATDAEKSALTEWRKYRVLLNRIDCTTAPDIKWPKQPK' A
#
# COMPACT_ATOMS: atom_id res chain seq x y z
N MET A 1 -16.65 -3.28 -1.68
CA MET A 1 -15.45 -2.45 -1.92
C MET A 1 -14.28 -3.14 -1.25
N SER A 2 -13.51 -3.93 -1.98
CA SER A 2 -12.36 -4.66 -1.44
C SER A 2 -11.35 -3.65 -0.89
N THR A 3 -11.12 -3.71 0.42
CA THR A 3 -10.30 -2.73 1.12
C THR A 3 -8.83 -2.95 0.73
N ALA A 4 -8.08 -1.86 0.57
CA ALA A 4 -6.64 -1.87 0.33
C ALA A 4 -5.88 -2.91 1.18
N ARG A 5 -6.29 -3.08 2.44
CA ARG A 5 -5.73 -4.07 3.38
C ARG A 5 -5.90 -5.51 2.91
N GLU A 6 -7.04 -5.84 2.32
CA GLU A 6 -7.38 -7.18 1.86
C GLU A 6 -6.54 -7.56 0.64
N LYS A 7 -6.38 -6.65 -0.34
CA LYS A 7 -5.43 -6.82 -1.46
C LYS A 7 -4.00 -7.02 -0.97
N ILE A 8 -3.56 -6.22 0.01
CA ILE A 8 -2.23 -6.34 0.62
C ILE A 8 -2.06 -7.70 1.29
N ALA A 9 -3.07 -8.16 2.04
CA ALA A 9 -3.03 -9.46 2.72
C ALA A 9 -2.90 -10.60 1.70
N ILE A 10 -3.72 -10.62 0.65
CA ILE A 10 -3.65 -11.65 -0.40
C ILE A 10 -2.28 -11.65 -1.08
N CYS A 11 -1.75 -10.47 -1.46
CA CYS A 11 -0.43 -10.38 -2.07
C CYS A 11 0.68 -10.81 -1.09
N GLN A 12 0.52 -10.51 0.20
CA GLN A 12 1.47 -10.93 1.23
C GLN A 12 1.45 -12.44 1.40
N ASP A 13 0.27 -13.05 1.51
CA ASP A 13 0.09 -14.49 1.63
C ASP A 13 0.69 -15.19 0.41
N ALA A 14 0.48 -14.67 -0.80
CA ALA A 14 1.10 -15.20 -2.01
C ALA A 14 2.64 -15.11 -1.97
N VAL A 15 3.21 -14.03 -1.41
CA VAL A 15 4.66 -13.88 -1.23
C VAL A 15 5.18 -14.87 -0.20
N ASP A 16 4.47 -15.03 0.92
CA ASP A 16 4.85 -15.92 2.01
C ASP A 16 4.74 -17.40 1.59
N LEU A 17 3.78 -17.73 0.72
CA LEU A 17 3.61 -19.03 0.08
C LEU A 17 4.56 -19.25 -1.12
N GLY A 18 5.32 -18.24 -1.53
CA GLY A 18 6.25 -18.31 -2.66
C GLY A 18 5.58 -18.40 -4.04
N ILE A 19 4.27 -18.18 -4.12
CA ILE A 19 3.47 -18.23 -5.36
C ILE A 19 3.21 -16.83 -5.96
N ALA A 20 3.66 -15.77 -5.29
CA ALA A 20 3.45 -14.40 -5.76
C ALA A 20 4.17 -14.13 -7.08
N THR A 21 3.39 -13.57 -8.00
CA THR A 21 3.87 -12.97 -9.24
C THR A 21 4.66 -11.69 -8.99
N ASP A 22 5.52 -11.30 -9.93
CA ASP A 22 6.24 -10.02 -9.86
C ASP A 22 5.30 -8.80 -9.81
N ALA A 23 4.12 -8.92 -10.40
CA ALA A 23 3.06 -7.91 -10.32
C ALA A 23 2.54 -7.76 -8.89
N GLU A 24 2.26 -8.87 -8.19
CA GLU A 24 1.81 -8.86 -6.79
C GLU A 24 2.89 -8.34 -5.85
N LYS A 25 4.16 -8.73 -6.06
CA LYS A 25 5.29 -8.19 -5.28
C LYS A 25 5.46 -6.68 -5.46
N SER A 26 5.31 -6.21 -6.70
CA SER A 26 5.37 -4.77 -7.00
C SER A 26 4.20 -4.02 -6.36
N ALA A 27 2.98 -4.52 -6.53
CA ALA A 27 1.79 -3.95 -5.90
C ALA A 27 1.90 -3.91 -4.37
N LEU A 28 2.34 -5.00 -3.75
CA LEU A 28 2.56 -5.08 -2.30
C LEU A 28 3.58 -4.03 -1.82
N THR A 29 4.65 -3.82 -2.59
CA THR A 29 5.67 -2.81 -2.29
C THR A 29 5.11 -1.39 -2.41
N GLU A 30 4.33 -1.09 -3.45
CA GLU A 30 3.67 0.20 -3.62
C GLU A 30 2.67 0.48 -2.50
N TRP A 31 1.85 -0.52 -2.13
CA TRP A 31 0.91 -0.41 -1.02
C TRP A 31 1.61 -0.20 0.32
N ARG A 32 2.73 -0.90 0.58
CA ARG A 32 3.54 -0.70 1.79
C ARG A 32 4.14 0.71 1.81
N LYS A 33 4.69 1.20 0.69
CA LYS A 33 5.19 2.58 0.55
C LYS A 33 4.07 3.59 0.79
N TYR A 34 2.91 3.39 0.19
CA TYR A 34 1.73 4.25 0.38
C TYR A 34 1.35 4.34 1.86
N ARG A 35 1.25 3.19 2.56
CA ARG A 35 0.93 3.16 4.00
C ARG A 35 1.96 3.89 4.86
N VAL A 36 3.24 3.74 4.56
CA VAL A 36 4.33 4.42 5.29
C VAL A 36 4.29 5.92 5.03
N LEU A 37 4.10 6.34 3.77
CA LEU A 37 3.94 7.76 3.42
C LEU A 37 2.74 8.36 4.13
N LEU A 38 1.59 7.66 4.13
CA LEU A 38 0.38 8.10 4.83
C LEU A 38 0.60 8.26 6.34
N ASN A 39 1.35 7.35 6.96
CA ASN A 39 1.68 7.42 8.39
C ASN A 39 2.68 8.54 8.71
N ARG A 40 3.52 8.91 7.74
CA ARG A 40 4.51 9.99 7.86
C ARG A 40 3.98 11.37 7.44
N ILE A 41 2.76 11.45 6.93
CA ILE A 41 2.15 12.74 6.61
C ILE A 41 1.97 13.52 7.91
N ASP A 42 2.63 14.66 7.95
CA ASP A 42 2.50 15.58 9.07
C ASP A 42 1.21 16.40 8.90
N CYS A 43 0.19 15.99 9.66
CA CYS A 43 -1.14 16.62 9.65
C CYS A 43 -1.14 18.06 10.17
N THR A 44 -0.02 18.57 10.69
CA THR A 44 0.13 19.95 11.16
C THR A 44 0.16 20.98 10.02
N THR A 45 0.42 20.54 8.79
CA THR A 45 0.44 21.38 7.57
C THR A 45 -0.93 21.55 6.91
N ALA A 46 -2.01 21.12 7.58
CA ALA A 46 -3.36 21.35 7.11
C ALA A 46 -3.62 22.87 6.91
N PRO A 47 -4.27 23.28 5.80
CA PRO A 47 -5.02 22.46 4.84
C PRO A 47 -4.24 21.94 3.61
N ASP A 48 -2.95 22.28 3.43
CA ASP A 48 -2.15 21.99 2.22
C ASP A 48 -1.48 20.60 2.23
N ILE A 49 -2.17 19.61 2.79
CA ILE A 49 -1.64 18.24 2.93
C ILE A 49 -1.68 17.52 1.58
N LYS A 50 -0.51 17.16 1.06
CA LYS A 50 -0.38 16.32 -0.14
C LYS A 50 -0.56 14.85 0.20
N TRP A 51 -1.78 14.37 0.06
CA TRP A 51 -2.08 12.94 0.18
C TRP A 51 -1.44 12.14 -0.99
N PRO A 52 -0.74 11.03 -0.71
CA PRO A 52 -0.25 10.14 -1.74
C PRO A 52 -1.43 9.53 -2.51
N LYS A 53 -1.20 9.10 -3.75
CA LYS A 53 -2.23 8.42 -4.55
C LYS A 53 -2.29 6.94 -4.19
N GLN A 54 -3.51 6.39 -4.11
CA GLN A 54 -3.68 4.95 -3.93
C GLN A 54 -3.14 4.20 -5.15
N PRO A 55 -2.26 3.20 -4.96
CA PRO A 55 -1.86 2.31 -6.04
C PRO A 55 -3.06 1.48 -6.52
N LYS A 56 -3.08 1.10 -7.81
CA LYS A 56 -4.20 0.40 -8.46
C LYS A 56 -4.15 -1.12 -8.23
#